data_AF-A0A330L321-F1
#
_entry.id   AF-A0A330L321-F1
#
_cell.length_a   1.000
_cell.length_b   1.000
_cell.length_c   1.000
_cell.angle_alpha   90.00
_cell.angle_beta   90.00
_cell.angle_gamma   90.00
#
_symmetry.space_group_name_H-M   'P 1'
#
loop_
_entity.id
_entity.type
_entity.pdbx_description
1 polymer ?
#
loop_
_entity_poly.entity_id
_entity_poly.type
_entity_poly.pdbx_seq_one_letter_code
_entity_poly.pdbx_strand_id
1 'polypeptide(L)'
;MRLSAVFVFIISGLTLLAGATRALAVEEGQLVKKEGKWEYYSGEDPGLKYLYLKGLITQEEYDKGLRVIETKERLSKPNFTIDINNGLNFRVGEKFFLKLRLLTQVRYSYHTYNAAWGSIGDSRNPEILGGQVEYRAIRRQSNTSEFSVPRARLQFLGYAFDPDIRYNFSWALDQNTWNQEGSSGTSKLLDAYIASWHIPFATVQIGQQRVWFNRSQIGSMATSTFADNMRVQNAFSANLINSRDIGISILSDEDQYKLNYAIGIWNGAGTNLAREGTAISQALDTNASLPNSQRRTFNYDTRLFTGEMMYTARLLYKISGNPGYGQGDILNSRTPQVAIAFGYAYNPAQNYLSSIRSDIVDRAYRQAVAKNGNGRLLGGGVYDFQTYETDFIAKYQGWSLQAEGYFRHQRVRNTDAGSIPFDPATAVVLGPPVSLGQAWGWYVQVGKYVIPRKLEVAVRYGVMDPSTKQKQDLTKELGAAISYSFDGTYNNRLVIDYSNIAMGSGGRAPDRYPFESLPGFGQTLIENRINVQYQFYF
;
A
#
# COMPACT_ATOMS: atom_id res chain seq x y z
N MET A 1 -21.46 -35.74 25.06
CA MET A 1 -20.99 -36.58 26.17
C MET A 1 -19.47 -36.68 26.11
N ARG A 2 -18.81 -36.38 27.23
CA ARG A 2 -17.41 -36.67 27.63
C ARG A 2 -16.24 -36.03 26.84
N LEU A 3 -15.75 -34.95 27.46
CA LEU A 3 -14.35 -34.61 27.81
C LEU A 3 -13.26 -35.60 27.36
N SER A 4 -12.16 -35.07 26.81
CA SER A 4 -10.77 -35.15 27.34
C SER A 4 -9.75 -34.52 26.37
N ALA A 5 -8.62 -34.07 26.92
CA ALA A 5 -7.38 -33.62 26.26
C ALA A 5 -7.16 -32.09 26.11
N VAL A 6 -6.90 -31.51 27.29
CA VAL A 6 -5.99 -30.40 27.60
C VAL A 6 -4.62 -30.57 26.91
N PHE A 7 -4.03 -29.47 26.38
CA PHE A 7 -2.59 -29.15 26.57
C PHE A 7 -2.25 -27.67 26.22
N VAL A 8 -1.86 -26.93 27.28
CA VAL A 8 -0.78 -25.93 27.44
C VAL A 8 -0.73 -24.63 26.63
N PHE A 9 -0.85 -23.50 27.35
CA PHE A 9 0.04 -22.32 27.25
C PHE A 9 -0.12 -21.41 28.49
N ILE A 10 0.79 -21.48 29.47
CA ILE A 10 1.15 -20.34 30.36
C ILE A 10 2.61 -20.51 30.78
N ILE A 11 3.48 -19.61 30.28
CA ILE A 11 4.80 -19.33 30.85
C ILE A 11 4.72 -17.93 31.43
N SER A 12 4.80 -17.84 32.76
CA SER A 12 5.31 -16.63 33.42
C SER A 12 5.56 -16.92 34.90
N GLY A 13 6.85 -16.93 35.25
CA GLY A 13 7.39 -16.31 36.46
C GLY A 13 7.15 -17.00 37.79
N LEU A 14 8.18 -17.64 38.34
CA LEU A 14 8.66 -17.42 39.72
C LEU A 14 9.80 -18.42 40.02
N THR A 15 11.04 -17.99 39.81
CA THR A 15 12.20 -18.54 40.50
C THR A 15 12.94 -17.39 41.15
N LEU A 16 12.71 -17.23 42.45
CA LEU A 16 13.46 -16.38 43.35
C LEU A 16 14.17 -17.29 44.37
N LEU A 17 15.43 -16.97 44.60
CA LEU A 17 16.28 -17.34 45.75
C LEU A 17 17.03 -18.69 45.69
N ALA A 18 18.28 -18.62 45.24
CA ALA A 18 19.42 -19.14 46.00
C ALA A 18 20.68 -18.38 45.58
N GLY A 19 21.54 -18.09 46.56
CA GLY A 19 22.53 -17.02 46.51
C GLY A 19 23.69 -17.21 45.52
N ALA A 20 24.17 -16.08 45.02
CA ALA A 20 25.53 -15.93 44.53
C ALA A 20 26.13 -14.67 45.15
N THR A 21 27.35 -14.84 45.64
CA THR A 21 28.15 -13.91 46.44
C THR A 21 28.50 -12.61 45.72
N ARG A 22 28.61 -11.53 46.50
CA ARG A 22 29.03 -10.20 46.07
C ARG A 22 30.42 -10.22 45.43
N ALA A 23 30.48 -9.80 44.17
CA ALA A 23 31.60 -9.06 43.59
C ALA A 23 30.99 -7.99 42.68
N LEU A 24 30.93 -6.74 43.16
CA LEU A 24 30.53 -5.58 42.38
C LEU A 24 31.75 -5.15 41.56
N ALA A 25 31.82 -5.59 40.31
CA ALA A 25 32.52 -4.86 39.26
C ALA A 25 31.45 -4.00 38.57
N VAL A 26 31.55 -2.69 38.75
CA VAL A 26 30.73 -1.71 38.04
C VAL A 26 31.28 -1.64 36.61
N GLU A 27 30.55 -2.18 35.64
CA GLU A 27 30.78 -1.89 34.22
C GLU A 27 30.15 -0.53 33.87
N GLU A 28 30.88 0.26 33.08
CA GLU A 28 30.49 1.58 32.61
C GLU A 28 29.18 1.57 31.80
N GLY A 29 28.32 2.59 32.00
CA GLY A 29 27.29 2.98 31.04
C GLY A 29 25.87 2.41 31.21
N GLN A 30 25.30 2.42 32.42
CA GLN A 30 23.91 1.97 32.64
C GLN A 30 22.88 3.10 32.57
N LEU A 31 21.77 2.85 31.85
CA LEU A 31 20.57 3.71 31.83
C LEU A 31 19.74 3.47 33.09
N VAL A 32 19.53 4.52 33.89
CA VAL A 32 18.72 4.44 35.11
C VAL A 32 17.42 5.23 34.92
N LYS A 33 16.29 4.62 35.28
CA LYS A 33 14.97 5.24 35.18
C LYS A 33 14.70 6.06 36.42
N LYS A 34 14.71 7.39 36.31
CA LYS A 34 14.30 8.31 37.37
C LYS A 34 13.11 9.13 36.87
N GLU A 35 12.02 9.14 37.64
CA GLU A 35 10.80 9.92 37.33
C GLU A 35 10.21 9.69 35.92
N GLY A 36 10.37 8.47 35.39
CA GLY A 36 9.81 8.10 34.09
C GLY A 36 10.62 8.54 32.87
N LYS A 37 11.80 9.16 33.05
CA LYS A 37 12.77 9.43 31.97
C LYS A 37 14.02 8.55 32.13
N TRP A 38 14.59 8.16 30.99
CA TRP A 38 15.85 7.42 30.94
C TRP A 38 17.00 8.42 30.90
N GLU A 39 17.81 8.44 31.94
CA GLU A 39 19.00 9.29 32.02
C GLU A 39 20.25 8.41 32.01
N TYR A 40 21.25 8.81 31.21
CA TYR A 40 22.57 8.19 31.20
C TYR A 40 23.32 8.65 32.46
N TYR A 41 23.63 7.72 33.35
CA TYR A 41 24.38 8.00 34.57
C TYR A 41 25.82 7.53 34.38
N SER A 42 26.73 8.46 34.10
CA SER A 42 28.17 8.26 34.23
C SER A 42 28.52 8.46 35.70
N GLY A 43 28.45 7.36 36.47
CA GLY A 43 28.64 7.41 37.91
C GLY A 43 30.12 7.43 38.27
N GLU A 44 30.63 8.60 38.65
CA GLU A 44 31.89 8.85 39.40
C GLU A 44 33.16 8.12 38.91
N ASP A 45 34.18 8.89 38.51
CA ASP A 45 35.51 8.33 38.21
C ASP A 45 36.05 7.52 39.41
N PRO A 46 36.22 6.18 39.28
CA PRO A 46 36.63 5.33 40.39
C PRO A 46 38.02 5.69 40.92
N GLY A 47 38.89 6.25 40.08
CA GLY A 47 40.22 6.72 40.45
C GLY A 47 40.15 7.97 41.32
N LEU A 48 39.32 8.96 40.95
CA LEU A 48 39.12 10.18 41.73
C LEU A 48 38.53 9.87 43.12
N LYS A 49 37.55 8.95 43.18
CA LYS A 49 36.97 8.48 44.44
C LYS A 49 37.96 7.68 45.27
N TYR A 50 38.80 6.85 44.65
CA TYR A 50 39.84 6.09 45.33
C TYR A 50 40.91 7.00 45.94
N LEU A 51 41.33 8.05 45.23
CA LEU A 51 42.30 9.03 45.72
C LEU A 51 41.75 9.79 46.95
N TYR A 52 40.48 10.17 46.93
CA TYR A 52 39.82 10.81 48.07
C TYR A 52 39.72 9.86 49.27
N LEU A 53 39.28 8.61 49.04
CA LEU A 53 39.19 7.59 50.10
C LEU A 53 40.54 7.20 50.70
N LYS A 54 41.64 7.36 49.95
CA LYS A 54 43.01 7.17 50.43
C LYS A 54 43.58 8.40 51.15
N GLY A 55 42.83 9.49 51.22
CA GLY A 55 43.27 10.76 51.82
C GLY A 55 44.39 11.45 51.04
N LEU A 56 44.57 11.10 49.76
CA LEU A 56 45.61 11.67 48.89
C LEU A 56 45.19 13.00 48.28
N ILE A 57 43.89 13.28 48.25
CA ILE A 57 43.31 14.54 47.82
C ILE A 57 42.30 15.01 48.86
N THR A 58 42.16 16.33 49.00
CA THR A 58 41.20 16.96 49.90
C THR A 58 39.77 16.92 49.32
N GLN A 59 38.76 17.17 50.16
CA GLN A 59 37.36 17.30 49.70
C GLN A 59 37.22 18.39 48.62
N GLU A 60 37.93 19.50 48.77
CA GLU A 60 37.86 20.63 47.83
C GLU A 60 38.47 20.27 46.46
N GLU A 61 39.55 19.48 46.45
CA GLU A 61 40.16 18.94 45.23
C GLU A 61 39.30 17.87 44.57
N TYR A 62 38.63 17.03 45.37
CA TYR A 62 37.66 16.05 44.90
C TYR A 62 36.46 16.74 44.22
N ASP A 63 35.89 17.76 44.86
CA ASP A 63 34.76 18.54 44.31
C ASP A 63 35.17 19.31 43.04
N LYS A 64 36.40 19.83 43.00
CA LYS A 64 36.96 20.47 41.81
C LYS A 64 37.17 19.47 40.67
N GLY A 65 37.65 18.26 40.97
CA GLY A 65 37.77 17.16 40.01
C GLY A 65 36.43 16.74 39.44
N LEU A 66 35.40 16.62 40.29
CA LEU A 66 34.01 16.38 39.89
C LEU A 66 33.49 17.45 38.94
N ARG A 67 33.70 18.74 39.24
CA ARG A 67 33.30 19.84 38.35
C ARG A 67 34.03 19.79 37.00
N VAL A 68 35.31 19.42 36.97
CA VAL A 68 36.07 19.28 35.72
C VAL A 68 35.55 18.10 34.89
N ILE A 69 35.23 16.97 35.52
CA ILE A 69 34.60 15.82 34.88
C ILE A 69 33.21 16.20 34.36
N GLU A 70 32.36 16.82 35.18
CA GLU A 70 31.05 17.31 34.76
C GLU A 70 31.15 18.28 33.58
N THR A 71 32.14 19.18 33.58
CA THR A 71 32.36 20.14 32.48
C THR A 71 32.84 19.42 31.21
N LYS A 72 33.74 18.44 31.35
CA LYS A 72 34.22 17.61 30.23
C LYS A 72 33.12 16.70 29.68
N GLU A 73 32.27 16.15 30.54
CA GLU A 73 31.06 15.40 30.17
C GLU A 73 30.01 16.29 29.51
N ARG A 74 29.83 17.54 29.96
CA ARG A 74 28.93 18.49 29.32
C ARG A 74 29.41 18.88 27.91
N LEU A 75 30.72 18.93 27.70
CA LEU A 75 31.35 19.14 26.39
C LEU A 75 31.36 17.86 25.52
N SER A 76 31.30 16.67 26.13
CA SER A 76 31.32 15.38 25.44
C SER A 76 29.94 14.72 25.27
N LYS A 77 28.88 15.25 25.90
CA LYS A 77 27.49 14.84 25.63
C LYS A 77 27.26 15.07 24.13
N PRO A 78 27.10 13.99 23.34
CA PRO A 78 26.86 14.20 21.93
C PRO A 78 25.54 14.96 21.81
N ASN A 79 25.49 15.97 20.93
CA ASN A 79 24.34 16.85 20.77
C ASN A 79 23.19 16.10 20.09
N PHE A 80 22.64 15.08 20.75
CA PHE A 80 21.55 14.28 20.24
C PHE A 80 20.37 14.26 21.20
N THR A 81 19.17 14.25 20.63
CA THR A 81 17.93 14.10 21.39
C THR A 81 17.16 12.89 20.86
N ILE A 82 16.66 12.08 21.77
CA ILE A 82 15.76 10.97 21.46
C ILE A 82 14.41 11.28 22.07
N ASP A 83 13.35 11.26 21.28
CA ASP A 83 11.98 11.46 21.75
C ASP A 83 11.00 10.46 21.11
N ILE A 84 9.93 10.17 21.84
CA ILE A 84 8.85 9.29 21.38
C ILE A 84 7.63 10.17 21.11
N ASN A 85 7.40 10.49 19.84
CA ASN A 85 6.26 11.27 19.41
C ASN A 85 5.77 10.81 18.04
N ASN A 86 4.74 9.95 18.05
CA ASN A 86 4.16 9.33 16.86
C ASN A 86 5.24 8.68 15.97
N GLY A 87 6.19 8.04 16.65
CA GLY A 87 7.40 7.40 16.13
C GLY A 87 8.55 7.58 17.11
N LEU A 88 9.66 6.91 16.84
CA LEU A 88 10.92 7.12 17.53
C LEU A 88 11.76 8.13 16.75
N ASN A 89 12.03 9.28 17.36
CA ASN A 89 12.73 10.39 16.77
C ASN A 89 14.15 10.47 17.33
N PHE A 90 15.14 10.55 16.44
CA PHE A 90 16.54 10.79 16.75
C PHE A 90 16.98 12.07 16.04
N ARG A 91 17.52 13.04 16.79
CA ARG A 91 18.10 14.26 16.22
C ARG A 91 19.54 14.37 16.65
N VAL A 92 20.41 14.85 15.76
CA VAL A 92 21.79 15.21 16.10
C VAL A 92 22.06 16.62 15.59
N GLY A 93 22.09 17.58 16.52
CA GLY A 93 22.08 19.02 16.21
C GLY A 93 20.91 19.41 15.28
N GLU A 94 21.18 20.36 14.39
CA GLU A 94 20.21 20.83 13.39
C GLU A 94 20.33 20.12 12.04
N LYS A 95 21.39 19.33 11.85
CA LYS A 95 21.75 18.77 10.53
C LYS A 95 21.30 17.32 10.34
N PHE A 96 20.86 16.64 11.38
CA PHE A 96 20.40 15.27 11.26
C PHE A 96 19.12 15.03 12.02
N PHE A 97 18.17 14.43 11.34
CA PHE A 97 16.93 13.93 11.92
C PHE A 97 16.59 12.59 11.29
N LEU A 98 16.24 11.62 12.12
CA LEU A 98 15.70 10.34 11.73
C LEU A 98 14.46 10.05 12.56
N LYS A 99 13.35 9.74 11.88
CA LYS A 99 12.11 9.28 12.48
C LYS A 99 11.79 7.87 12.01
N LEU A 100 11.63 6.96 12.96
CA LEU A 100 11.26 5.57 12.72
C LEU A 100 9.80 5.38 13.09
N ARG A 101 9.07 4.65 12.24
CA ARG A 101 7.65 4.34 12.42
C ARG A 101 7.37 2.88 12.09
N LEU A 102 6.38 2.32 12.78
CA LEU A 102 5.94 0.94 12.60
C LEU A 102 4.43 0.91 12.43
N LEU A 103 3.95 0.31 11.33
CA LEU A 103 2.54 -0.02 11.15
C LEU A 103 2.37 -1.54 11.14
N THR A 104 1.55 -2.05 12.05
CA THR A 104 1.12 -3.44 12.08
C THR A 104 -0.40 -3.52 12.10
N GLN A 105 -0.97 -4.27 11.17
CA GLN A 105 -2.40 -4.57 11.11
C GLN A 105 -2.57 -6.07 11.18
N VAL A 106 -3.34 -6.55 12.15
CA VAL A 106 -3.72 -7.96 12.29
C VAL A 106 -5.21 -8.06 12.06
N ARG A 107 -5.65 -9.01 11.24
CA ARG A 107 -7.02 -9.08 10.76
C ARG A 107 -7.57 -10.50 10.78
N TYR A 108 -8.78 -10.65 11.31
CA TYR A 108 -9.66 -11.78 11.01
C TYR A 108 -10.63 -11.37 9.88
N SER A 109 -10.76 -12.22 8.86
CA SER A 109 -11.70 -12.02 7.75
C SER A 109 -12.59 -13.23 7.59
N TYR A 110 -13.90 -13.01 7.43
CA TYR A 110 -14.88 -14.04 7.09
C TYR A 110 -15.61 -13.65 5.81
N HIS A 111 -15.67 -14.58 4.85
CA HIS A 111 -16.30 -14.36 3.56
C HIS A 111 -17.39 -15.40 3.31
N THR A 112 -18.54 -14.95 2.81
CA THR A 112 -19.57 -15.82 2.26
C THR A 112 -19.78 -15.53 0.79
N TYR A 113 -20.09 -16.58 0.03
CA TYR A 113 -20.21 -16.51 -1.43
C TYR A 113 -21.55 -17.11 -1.86
N ASN A 114 -22.19 -16.51 -2.86
CA ASN A 114 -23.38 -17.12 -3.48
C ASN A 114 -23.00 -18.28 -4.42
N ALA A 115 -23.99 -19.07 -4.85
CA ALA A 115 -23.79 -20.23 -5.71
C ALA A 115 -23.09 -19.92 -7.05
N ALA A 116 -23.21 -18.69 -7.57
CA ALA A 116 -22.56 -18.25 -8.79
C ALA A 116 -21.02 -18.31 -8.70
N TRP A 117 -20.45 -18.11 -7.51
CA TRP A 117 -19.02 -18.31 -7.28
C TRP A 117 -18.57 -19.76 -7.44
N GLY A 118 -19.44 -20.73 -7.16
CA GLY A 118 -19.14 -22.15 -7.33
C GLY A 118 -19.31 -22.65 -8.77
N SER A 119 -20.23 -22.02 -9.52
CA SER A 119 -20.56 -22.40 -10.91
C SER A 119 -19.71 -21.69 -11.95
N ILE A 120 -19.81 -20.36 -12.08
CA ILE A 120 -19.10 -19.58 -13.11
C ILE A 120 -17.77 -19.03 -12.57
N GLY A 121 -17.78 -18.47 -11.36
CA GLY A 121 -16.63 -17.80 -10.74
C GLY A 121 -16.22 -16.48 -11.42
N ASP A 122 -15.11 -15.89 -10.98
CA ASP A 122 -14.51 -14.71 -11.62
C ASP A 122 -13.52 -15.13 -12.72
N SER A 123 -13.96 -15.08 -13.97
CA SER A 123 -13.15 -15.36 -15.16
C SER A 123 -12.37 -14.15 -15.69
N ARG A 124 -12.69 -12.94 -15.21
CA ARG A 124 -12.11 -11.68 -15.70
C ARG A 124 -10.84 -11.32 -14.95
N ASN A 125 -10.77 -11.67 -13.66
CA ASN A 125 -9.55 -11.64 -12.86
C ASN A 125 -9.11 -13.07 -12.53
N PRO A 126 -8.68 -13.85 -13.54
CA PRO A 126 -8.44 -15.28 -13.40
C PRO A 126 -7.17 -15.56 -12.60
N GLU A 127 -6.95 -16.84 -12.34
CA GLU A 127 -5.69 -17.35 -11.84
C GLU A 127 -4.53 -17.15 -12.84
N ILE A 128 -3.37 -16.76 -12.33
CA ILE A 128 -2.12 -16.44 -13.03
C ILE A 128 -0.99 -17.27 -12.37
N LEU A 129 -0.93 -18.55 -12.73
CA LEU A 129 0.08 -19.52 -12.28
C LEU A 129 1.13 -19.80 -13.36
N GLY A 130 2.32 -20.23 -12.95
CA GLY A 130 3.44 -20.52 -13.86
C GLY A 130 3.37 -21.92 -14.48
N GLY A 131 3.63 -22.01 -15.79
CA GLY A 131 4.03 -23.26 -16.47
C GLY A 131 2.96 -24.02 -17.26
N GLN A 132 1.66 -23.76 -17.08
CA GLN A 132 0.60 -24.48 -17.80
C GLN A 132 -0.46 -23.53 -18.38
N VAL A 133 -0.93 -23.86 -19.59
CA VAL A 133 -1.66 -23.01 -20.55
C VAL A 133 -3.16 -22.83 -20.22
N GLU A 134 -3.57 -23.03 -18.98
CA GLU A 134 -4.98 -23.11 -18.63
C GLU A 134 -5.44 -21.90 -17.83
N TYR A 135 -6.34 -21.12 -18.44
CA TYR A 135 -7.07 -20.10 -17.72
C TYR A 135 -8.07 -20.72 -16.78
N ARG A 136 -8.02 -20.31 -15.52
CA ARG A 136 -8.92 -20.79 -14.49
C ARG A 136 -9.65 -19.60 -13.88
N ALA A 137 -10.96 -19.58 -14.07
CA ALA A 137 -11.83 -18.67 -13.35
C ALA A 137 -11.73 -18.98 -11.85
N ILE A 138 -11.61 -17.96 -11.02
CA ILE A 138 -11.50 -18.17 -9.58
C ILE A 138 -12.89 -18.46 -9.03
N ARG A 139 -13.05 -19.67 -8.49
CA ARG A 139 -14.31 -20.18 -7.94
C ARG A 139 -14.21 -20.35 -6.44
N ARG A 140 -15.34 -20.17 -5.76
CA ARG A 140 -15.49 -20.39 -4.31
C ARG A 140 -16.74 -21.23 -4.08
N GLN A 141 -16.56 -22.46 -3.60
CA GLN A 141 -17.65 -23.39 -3.31
C GLN A 141 -18.08 -23.37 -1.84
N SER A 142 -17.29 -22.74 -0.98
CA SER A 142 -17.53 -22.66 0.46
C SER A 142 -17.13 -21.29 1.00
N ASN A 143 -17.66 -20.96 2.17
CA ASN A 143 -17.27 -19.79 2.95
C ASN A 143 -15.83 -19.94 3.43
N THR A 144 -15.15 -18.82 3.66
CA THR A 144 -13.73 -18.81 4.07
C THR A 144 -13.53 -17.95 5.30
N SER A 145 -12.69 -18.41 6.23
CA SER A 145 -12.23 -17.67 7.41
C SER A 145 -10.71 -17.66 7.44
N GLU A 146 -10.11 -16.50 7.72
CA GLU A 146 -8.64 -16.36 7.75
C GLU A 146 -8.20 -15.35 8.80
N PHE A 147 -7.11 -15.67 9.50
CA PHE A 147 -6.28 -14.69 10.20
C PHE A 147 -5.09 -14.31 9.32
N SER A 148 -4.86 -13.02 9.17
CA SER A 148 -3.78 -12.48 8.34
C SER A 148 -3.11 -11.28 8.99
N VAL A 149 -1.95 -10.92 8.47
CA VAL A 149 -1.26 -9.65 8.76
C VAL A 149 -1.21 -8.83 7.48
N PRO A 150 -2.31 -8.15 7.09
CA PRO A 150 -2.39 -7.45 5.79
C PRO A 150 -1.29 -6.41 5.60
N ARG A 151 -0.81 -5.81 6.69
CA ARG A 151 0.24 -4.79 6.66
C ARG A 151 1.17 -4.93 7.86
N ALA A 152 2.46 -5.07 7.60
CA ALA A 152 3.55 -4.95 8.56
C ALA A 152 4.64 -4.11 7.90
N ARG A 153 4.81 -2.85 8.32
CA ARG A 153 5.61 -1.87 7.59
C ARG A 153 6.50 -1.07 8.52
N LEU A 154 7.76 -0.94 8.13
CA LEU A 154 8.74 -0.08 8.77
C LEU A 154 8.98 1.13 7.87
N GLN A 155 9.06 2.31 8.48
CA GLN A 155 9.32 3.55 7.77
C GLN A 155 10.39 4.36 8.50
N PHE A 156 11.33 4.90 7.72
CA PHE A 156 12.43 5.74 8.13
C PHE A 156 12.34 7.01 7.32
N LEU A 157 12.12 8.15 7.97
CA LEU A 157 12.02 9.43 7.30
C LEU A 157 12.83 10.47 8.04
N GLY A 158 13.37 11.45 7.33
CA GLY A 158 14.24 12.42 7.99
C GLY A 158 15.04 13.26 7.01
N TYR A 159 16.10 13.85 7.51
CA TYR A 159 17.10 14.56 6.72
C TYR A 159 18.48 14.28 7.30
N ALA A 160 19.49 14.35 6.44
CA ALA A 160 20.89 14.39 6.83
C ALA A 160 21.50 15.61 6.15
N PHE A 161 22.51 16.24 6.78
CA PHE A 161 23.24 17.45 6.35
C PHE A 161 22.42 18.74 6.14
N ASP A 162 21.21 18.66 5.59
CA ASP A 162 20.37 19.79 5.19
C ASP A 162 18.87 19.51 5.49
N PRO A 163 18.18 20.30 6.34
CA PRO A 163 16.75 20.15 6.64
C PRO A 163 15.81 20.23 5.43
N ASP A 164 16.24 20.88 4.35
CA ASP A 164 15.49 21.05 3.11
C ASP A 164 15.74 19.92 2.11
N ILE A 165 16.64 18.97 2.42
CA ILE A 165 16.83 17.70 1.70
C ILE A 165 16.40 16.55 2.60
N ARG A 166 15.22 16.01 2.32
CA ARG A 166 14.62 14.96 3.14
C ARG A 166 14.60 13.63 2.39
N TYR A 167 14.67 12.54 3.14
CA TYR A 167 14.53 11.19 2.60
C TYR A 167 13.35 10.49 3.27
N ASN A 168 12.80 9.51 2.56
CA ASN A 168 11.85 8.55 3.10
C ASN A 168 12.14 7.18 2.50
N PHE A 169 12.36 6.22 3.39
CA PHE A 169 12.60 4.82 3.08
C PHE A 169 11.59 3.99 3.86
N SER A 170 10.84 3.12 3.18
CA SER A 170 9.85 2.26 3.82
C SER A 170 9.91 0.84 3.27
N TRP A 171 9.86 -0.13 4.18
CA TRP A 171 9.82 -1.55 3.88
C TRP A 171 8.44 -2.09 4.23
N ALA A 172 7.79 -2.79 3.28
CA ALA A 172 6.57 -3.54 3.52
C ALA A 172 6.83 -5.05 3.57
N LEU A 173 6.39 -5.68 4.66
CA LEU A 173 6.30 -7.12 4.89
C LEU A 173 4.82 -7.51 4.89
N ASP A 174 4.09 -7.03 3.88
CA ASP A 174 2.64 -7.18 3.80
C ASP A 174 2.26 -8.61 3.40
N GLN A 175 1.23 -9.16 4.05
CA GLN A 175 0.58 -10.38 3.61
C GLN A 175 -0.53 -10.06 2.60
N ASN A 176 -0.51 -10.73 1.46
CA ASN A 176 -1.55 -10.65 0.44
C ASN A 176 -2.25 -12.00 0.32
N THR A 177 -3.55 -12.03 0.64
CA THR A 177 -4.39 -13.23 0.49
C THR A 177 -4.58 -13.62 -0.98
N TRP A 178 -4.34 -12.69 -1.90
CA TRP A 178 -4.27 -12.91 -3.34
C TRP A 178 -2.80 -13.06 -3.79
N ASN A 179 -2.12 -14.12 -3.35
CA ASN A 179 -0.84 -14.53 -3.91
C ASN A 179 -0.92 -15.98 -4.40
N GLN A 180 -0.69 -16.17 -5.70
CA GLN A 180 -0.77 -17.48 -6.35
C GLN A 180 0.61 -18.17 -6.37
N GLU A 181 1.65 -17.55 -5.82
CA GLU A 181 3.04 -18.09 -5.83
C GLU A 181 3.40 -18.96 -4.62
N GLY A 182 2.43 -19.42 -3.84
CA GLY A 182 2.67 -20.37 -2.74
C GLY A 182 3.17 -19.76 -1.42
N SER A 183 3.47 -18.46 -1.37
CA SER A 183 3.67 -17.71 -0.12
C SER A 183 2.80 -16.46 -0.12
N SER A 184 2.01 -16.22 0.93
CA SER A 184 1.19 -15.02 1.04
C SER A 184 1.94 -13.82 1.63
N GLY A 185 3.16 -13.99 2.16
CA GLY A 185 4.00 -12.92 2.71
C GLY A 185 5.08 -12.49 1.72
N THR A 186 5.11 -11.20 1.34
CA THR A 186 6.15 -10.65 0.45
C THR A 186 6.83 -9.46 1.08
N SER A 187 8.15 -9.49 1.07
CA SER A 187 9.02 -8.37 1.42
C SER A 187 9.22 -7.49 0.19
N LYS A 188 8.95 -6.19 0.30
CA LYS A 188 9.14 -5.26 -0.81
C LYS A 188 9.49 -3.84 -0.35
N LEU A 189 10.28 -3.14 -1.16
CA LEU A 189 10.50 -1.71 -0.98
C LEU A 189 9.18 -0.99 -1.27
N LEU A 190 8.69 -0.19 -0.33
CA LEU A 190 7.43 0.53 -0.46
C LEU A 190 7.68 1.97 -0.89
N ASP A 191 8.56 2.68 -0.19
CA ASP A 191 8.94 4.05 -0.51
C ASP A 191 10.48 4.15 -0.45
N ALA A 192 11.08 4.87 -1.38
CA ALA A 192 12.50 5.18 -1.43
C ALA A 192 12.69 6.41 -2.30
N TYR A 193 12.62 7.59 -1.69
CA TYR A 193 12.75 8.84 -2.40
C TYR A 193 13.50 9.89 -1.58
N ILE A 194 14.08 10.84 -2.31
CA ILE A 194 14.64 12.09 -1.78
C ILE A 194 13.72 13.22 -2.23
N ALA A 195 13.52 14.20 -1.36
CA ALA A 195 12.67 15.34 -1.59
C ALA A 195 13.41 16.64 -1.21
N SER A 196 13.23 17.69 -2.02
CA SER A 196 13.84 19.00 -1.77
C SER A 196 12.82 20.12 -1.67
N TRP A 197 12.97 20.98 -0.67
CA TRP A 197 12.13 22.17 -0.39
C TRP A 197 12.81 23.50 -0.73
N HIS A 198 14.00 23.47 -1.35
CA HIS A 198 14.75 24.69 -1.68
C HIS A 198 14.02 25.69 -2.59
N ILE A 199 12.99 25.25 -3.31
CA ILE A 199 12.20 26.11 -4.17
C ILE A 199 10.93 26.52 -3.40
N PRO A 200 10.71 27.79 -3.08
CA PRO A 200 9.64 28.22 -2.17
C PRO A 200 8.21 27.82 -2.58
N PHE A 201 7.98 27.64 -3.88
CA PHE A 201 6.67 27.25 -4.43
C PHE A 201 6.62 25.79 -4.88
N ALA A 202 7.73 25.04 -4.80
CA ALA A 202 7.82 23.70 -5.34
C ALA A 202 8.67 22.77 -4.46
N THR A 203 8.07 21.67 -4.02
CA THR A 203 8.79 20.50 -3.55
C THR A 203 9.10 19.62 -4.76
N VAL A 204 10.36 19.21 -4.90
CA VAL A 204 10.76 18.23 -5.93
C VAL A 204 11.03 16.90 -5.23
N GLN A 205 10.38 15.82 -5.66
CA GLN A 205 10.57 14.48 -5.10
C GLN A 205 11.02 13.52 -6.19
N ILE A 206 12.04 12.71 -5.92
CA ILE A 206 12.65 11.78 -6.88
C ILE A 206 12.82 10.42 -6.22
N GLY A 207 12.31 9.37 -6.87
CA GLY A 207 12.42 7.98 -6.43
C GLY A 207 11.09 7.24 -6.43
N GLN A 208 11.01 6.14 -5.66
CA GLN A 208 9.78 5.38 -5.49
C GLN A 208 8.90 6.02 -4.42
N GLN A 209 7.69 6.44 -4.80
CA GLN A 209 6.79 7.18 -3.92
C GLN A 209 5.34 7.08 -4.39
N ARG A 210 4.42 7.69 -3.65
CA ARG A 210 3.02 7.77 -4.05
C ARG A 210 2.83 8.62 -5.31
N VAL A 211 1.95 8.16 -6.17
CA VAL A 211 1.51 8.94 -7.34
C VAL A 211 0.38 9.86 -6.91
N TRP A 212 0.60 11.16 -7.06
CA TRP A 212 -0.36 12.20 -6.72
C TRP A 212 -1.42 12.34 -7.82
N PHE A 213 -2.35 11.38 -7.86
CA PHE A 213 -3.42 11.33 -8.85
C PHE A 213 -4.80 11.34 -8.20
N ASN A 214 -5.14 10.31 -7.42
CA ASN A 214 -6.43 10.19 -6.77
C ASN A 214 -6.34 10.09 -5.25
N ARG A 215 -7.27 10.74 -4.55
CA ARG A 215 -7.19 10.96 -3.10
C ARG A 215 -7.11 9.67 -2.28
N SER A 216 -7.89 8.65 -2.65
CA SER A 216 -7.94 7.35 -1.97
C SER A 216 -6.63 6.56 -2.05
N GLN A 217 -5.79 6.84 -3.05
CA GLN A 217 -4.47 6.22 -3.21
C GLN A 217 -3.35 7.07 -2.61
N ILE A 218 -3.57 8.37 -2.43
CA ILE A 218 -2.64 9.27 -1.69
C ILE A 218 -2.79 9.06 -0.17
N GLY A 219 -4.01 8.89 0.32
CA GLY A 219 -4.31 8.71 1.73
C GLY A 219 -3.64 7.48 2.37
N SER A 220 -3.29 7.59 3.66
CA SER A 220 -2.74 6.44 4.37
C SER A 220 -3.83 5.45 4.74
N MET A 221 -3.59 4.16 4.49
CA MET A 221 -4.44 3.08 5.02
C MET A 221 -4.45 3.08 6.55
N ALA A 222 -3.40 3.61 7.19
CA ALA A 222 -3.36 3.81 8.64
C ALA A 222 -4.32 4.90 9.13
N THR A 223 -4.92 5.69 8.24
CA THR A 223 -5.92 6.74 8.53
C THR A 223 -7.26 6.48 7.82
N SER A 224 -7.43 5.28 7.25
CA SER A 224 -8.67 4.85 6.60
C SER A 224 -9.76 4.52 7.64
N THR A 225 -11.02 4.72 7.28
CA THR A 225 -12.19 4.35 8.09
C THR A 225 -12.50 2.86 7.95
N PHE A 226 -12.23 2.28 6.78
CA PHE A 226 -12.42 0.86 6.46
C PHE A 226 -11.08 0.11 6.39
N ALA A 227 -11.09 -1.22 6.56
CA ALA A 227 -9.87 -2.01 6.54
C ALA A 227 -9.13 -1.97 5.19
N ASP A 228 -9.88 -1.85 4.08
CA ASP A 228 -9.36 -1.76 2.71
C ASP A 228 -10.11 -0.74 1.84
N ASN A 229 -9.44 -0.26 0.80
CA ASN A 229 -10.06 0.48 -0.30
C ASN A 229 -11.06 -0.41 -1.06
N MET A 230 -12.10 0.22 -1.61
CA MET A 230 -13.07 -0.37 -2.52
C MET A 230 -12.40 -0.82 -3.82
N ARG A 231 -13.03 -1.77 -4.53
CA ARG A 231 -12.53 -2.23 -5.84
C ARG A 231 -12.37 -1.07 -6.84
N VAL A 232 -13.34 -0.16 -6.90
CA VAL A 232 -13.30 1.01 -7.79
C VAL A 232 -12.10 1.92 -7.50
N GLN A 233 -11.77 2.16 -6.23
CA GLN A 233 -10.62 3.00 -5.85
C GLN A 233 -9.29 2.41 -6.34
N ASN A 234 -9.15 1.08 -6.31
CA ASN A 234 -7.91 0.39 -6.73
C ASN A 234 -7.84 0.24 -8.26
N ALA A 235 -8.95 -0.06 -8.92
CA ALA A 235 -9.03 -0.27 -10.36
C ALA A 235 -8.60 0.96 -11.19
N PHE A 236 -8.81 2.16 -10.64
CA PHE A 236 -8.46 3.45 -11.27
C PHE A 236 -7.18 4.07 -10.69
N SER A 237 -6.30 3.30 -10.06
CA SER A 237 -4.94 3.79 -9.76
C SER A 237 -4.26 4.25 -11.05
N ALA A 238 -3.44 5.32 -11.00
CA ALA A 238 -2.86 5.94 -12.21
C ALA A 238 -2.09 4.95 -13.11
N ASN A 239 -1.35 4.02 -12.50
CA ASN A 239 -0.63 2.96 -13.19
C ASN A 239 -1.38 1.61 -13.23
N LEU A 240 -2.66 1.59 -12.84
CA LEU A 240 -3.56 0.42 -12.76
C LEU A 240 -3.13 -0.67 -11.75
N ILE A 241 -1.96 -0.54 -11.11
CA ILE A 241 -1.29 -1.59 -10.34
C ILE A 241 -1.26 -1.29 -8.84
N ASN A 242 -0.91 -0.08 -8.43
CA ASN A 242 -0.99 0.33 -7.02
C ASN A 242 -0.91 1.87 -6.87
N SER A 243 -0.84 2.35 -5.62
CA SER A 243 -0.79 3.78 -5.26
C SER A 243 0.53 4.50 -5.56
N ARG A 244 1.55 3.78 -6.01
CA ARG A 244 2.95 4.23 -6.04
C ARG A 244 3.63 3.85 -7.33
N ASP A 245 4.66 4.61 -7.67
CA ASP A 245 5.49 4.38 -8.85
C ASP A 245 6.89 4.97 -8.61
N ILE A 246 7.80 4.75 -9.56
CA ILE A 246 9.16 5.27 -9.53
C ILE A 246 9.25 6.41 -10.53
N GLY A 247 9.69 7.59 -10.07
CA GLY A 247 9.72 8.76 -10.93
C GLY A 247 10.08 10.06 -10.23
N ILE A 248 9.69 11.15 -10.86
CA ILE A 248 9.89 12.52 -10.37
C ILE A 248 8.51 13.17 -10.21
N SER A 249 8.31 13.89 -9.11
CA SER A 249 7.13 14.75 -8.92
C SER A 249 7.53 16.15 -8.46
N ILE A 250 6.73 17.12 -8.87
CA ILE A 250 6.82 18.52 -8.45
C ILE A 250 5.47 18.89 -7.85
N LEU A 251 5.46 19.36 -6.61
CA LEU A 251 4.24 19.64 -5.85
C LEU A 251 4.33 20.98 -5.13
N SER A 252 3.21 21.67 -4.97
CA SER A 252 3.13 22.81 -4.08
C SER A 252 3.07 22.38 -2.60
N ASP A 253 3.36 23.30 -1.69
CA ASP A 253 3.15 23.07 -0.27
C ASP A 253 1.66 23.21 0.09
N GLU A 254 1.01 22.07 0.30
CA GLU A 254 -0.41 22.02 0.67
C GLU A 254 -0.72 22.78 1.96
N ASP A 255 0.19 22.91 2.91
CA ASP A 255 -0.10 23.59 4.17
C ASP A 255 -0.06 25.13 4.01
N GLN A 256 0.64 25.63 2.99
CA GLN A 256 0.76 27.07 2.73
C GLN A 256 -0.32 27.61 1.79
N TYR A 257 -0.66 26.86 0.74
CA TYR A 257 -1.48 27.38 -0.35
C TYR A 257 -2.90 26.79 -0.38
N LYS A 258 -3.88 27.61 -0.78
CA LYS A 258 -5.26 27.14 -1.02
C LYS A 258 -5.41 26.37 -2.33
N LEU A 259 -4.76 26.84 -3.39
CA LEU A 259 -4.64 26.14 -4.66
C LEU A 259 -3.33 25.37 -4.65
N ASN A 260 -3.40 24.07 -4.93
CA ASN A 260 -2.27 23.19 -4.94
C ASN A 260 -2.20 22.42 -6.25
N TYR A 261 -0.98 22.09 -6.65
CA TYR A 261 -0.72 21.30 -7.83
C TYR A 261 0.26 20.17 -7.51
N ALA A 262 0.14 19.07 -8.24
CA ALA A 262 1.13 18.02 -8.29
C ALA A 262 1.26 17.55 -9.74
N ILE A 263 2.48 17.55 -10.26
CA ILE A 263 2.80 17.07 -11.62
C ILE A 263 3.88 16.00 -11.47
N GLY A 264 3.80 14.93 -12.25
CA GLY A 264 4.79 13.85 -12.15
C GLY A 264 5.02 13.11 -13.45
N ILE A 265 6.24 12.56 -13.56
CA ILE A 265 6.70 11.68 -14.63
C ILE A 265 7.17 10.39 -13.96
N TRP A 266 6.68 9.25 -14.43
CA TRP A 266 6.81 7.96 -13.76
C TRP A 266 7.10 6.85 -14.75
N ASN A 267 7.67 5.74 -14.28
CA ASN A 267 7.83 4.54 -15.11
C ASN A 267 6.45 3.98 -15.53
N GLY A 268 5.43 4.06 -14.66
CA GLY A 268 4.06 3.67 -14.99
C GLY A 268 3.78 2.17 -14.85
N ALA A 269 4.69 1.42 -14.21
CA ALA A 269 4.56 -0.01 -13.94
C ALA A 269 4.39 -0.33 -12.45
N GLY A 270 4.39 0.67 -11.57
CA GLY A 270 4.26 0.49 -10.13
C GLY A 270 5.58 0.32 -9.38
N THR A 271 5.47 -0.16 -8.14
CA THR A 271 6.60 -0.32 -7.21
C THR A 271 7.38 -1.61 -7.45
N ASN A 272 8.70 -1.55 -7.36
CA ASN A 272 9.60 -2.70 -7.58
C ASN A 272 9.44 -3.37 -8.96
N LEU A 273 8.80 -2.67 -9.90
CA LEU A 273 8.57 -3.13 -11.26
C LEU A 273 9.08 -2.06 -12.22
N ALA A 274 9.70 -2.48 -13.30
CA ALA A 274 10.11 -1.62 -14.40
C ALA A 274 9.51 -2.18 -15.70
N ARG A 275 9.27 -1.32 -16.69
CA ARG A 275 8.83 -1.77 -18.02
C ARG A 275 9.84 -2.70 -18.69
N GLU A 276 11.12 -2.57 -18.35
CA GLU A 276 12.16 -3.53 -18.77
C GLU A 276 11.90 -4.96 -18.28
N GLY A 277 11.12 -5.13 -17.21
CA GLY A 277 10.66 -6.44 -16.73
C GLY A 277 9.45 -6.97 -17.49
N THR A 278 8.72 -6.13 -18.23
CA THR A 278 7.57 -6.56 -19.04
C THR A 278 8.03 -6.91 -20.45
N ALA A 279 8.11 -8.22 -20.70
CA ALA A 279 8.45 -8.73 -22.02
C ALA A 279 7.41 -9.76 -22.48
N ILE A 280 7.58 -10.21 -23.71
CA ILE A 280 6.70 -11.19 -24.35
C ILE A 280 7.58 -12.31 -24.89
N SER A 281 7.24 -13.55 -24.56
CA SER A 281 7.80 -14.73 -25.24
C SER A 281 7.08 -14.94 -26.56
N GLN A 282 7.75 -14.72 -27.70
CA GLN A 282 7.12 -14.83 -29.02
C GLN A 282 8.04 -15.37 -30.11
N ALA A 283 7.41 -15.96 -31.13
CA ALA A 283 8.02 -16.18 -32.44
C ALA A 283 7.86 -14.91 -33.31
N LEU A 284 8.90 -14.55 -34.06
CA LEU A 284 8.86 -13.44 -35.03
C LEU A 284 8.10 -13.85 -36.31
N ASP A 285 7.48 -12.88 -36.99
CA ASP A 285 6.71 -13.09 -38.24
C ASP A 285 7.49 -13.82 -39.35
N THR A 286 8.82 -13.68 -39.38
CA THR A 286 9.70 -14.41 -40.32
C THR A 286 9.64 -15.94 -40.14
N ASN A 287 9.09 -16.42 -39.02
CA ASN A 287 8.96 -17.82 -38.66
C ASN A 287 7.53 -18.37 -38.86
N ALA A 288 6.64 -17.61 -39.52
CA ALA A 288 5.26 -18.03 -39.81
C ALA A 288 5.15 -19.31 -40.68
N SER A 289 6.24 -19.78 -41.29
CA SER A 289 6.32 -21.03 -42.04
C SER A 289 6.65 -22.26 -41.18
N LEU A 290 7.03 -22.10 -39.92
CA LEU A 290 7.39 -23.22 -39.04
C LEU A 290 6.14 -23.94 -38.48
N PRO A 291 6.17 -25.28 -38.33
CA PRO A 291 5.14 -26.04 -37.64
C PRO A 291 4.87 -25.53 -36.21
N ASN A 292 3.61 -25.57 -35.75
CA ASN A 292 3.20 -25.10 -34.41
C ASN A 292 4.05 -25.70 -33.27
N SER A 293 4.55 -26.93 -33.42
CA SER A 293 5.42 -27.59 -32.44
C SER A 293 6.83 -26.99 -32.35
N GLN A 294 7.35 -26.40 -33.43
CA GLN A 294 8.69 -25.79 -33.52
C GLN A 294 8.70 -24.29 -33.24
N ARG A 295 7.57 -23.59 -33.39
CA ARG A 295 7.40 -22.20 -32.91
C ARG A 295 7.54 -22.08 -31.38
N ARG A 296 7.40 -23.19 -30.65
CA ARG A 296 7.56 -23.28 -29.18
C ARG A 296 9.01 -23.10 -28.70
N THR A 297 10.00 -23.31 -29.57
CA THR A 297 11.42 -23.39 -29.20
C THR A 297 12.20 -22.11 -29.50
N PHE A 298 11.62 -21.18 -30.27
CA PHE A 298 12.20 -19.87 -30.60
C PHE A 298 11.46 -18.77 -29.85
N ASN A 299 11.58 -18.75 -28.53
CA ASN A 299 11.02 -17.67 -27.70
C ASN A 299 12.04 -16.52 -27.66
N TYR A 300 11.82 -15.46 -28.44
CA TYR A 300 12.50 -14.20 -28.20
C TYR A 300 11.88 -13.54 -26.96
N ASP A 301 12.72 -13.13 -26.02
CA ASP A 301 12.33 -12.27 -24.90
C ASP A 301 12.27 -10.81 -25.38
N THR A 302 11.13 -10.44 -25.98
CA THR A 302 11.01 -9.16 -26.69
C THR A 302 10.47 -8.08 -25.76
N ARG A 303 11.28 -7.05 -25.55
CA ARG A 303 10.93 -5.83 -24.82
C ARG A 303 10.42 -4.80 -25.80
N LEU A 304 9.22 -4.28 -25.56
CA LEU A 304 8.56 -3.32 -26.44
C LEU A 304 8.22 -2.07 -25.67
N PHE A 305 8.52 -0.91 -26.27
CA PHE A 305 8.11 0.40 -25.76
C PHE A 305 8.54 0.67 -24.31
N THR A 306 9.69 0.14 -23.88
CA THR A 306 10.15 0.23 -22.48
C THR A 306 10.60 1.64 -22.06
N GLY A 307 10.92 2.51 -23.03
CA GLY A 307 11.26 3.91 -22.79
C GLY A 307 10.05 4.85 -22.62
N GLU A 308 8.83 4.35 -22.74
CA GLU A 308 7.61 5.15 -22.53
C GLU A 308 7.37 5.43 -21.05
N MET A 309 6.92 6.63 -20.73
CA MET A 309 6.72 7.10 -19.35
C MET A 309 5.24 7.45 -19.11
N MET A 310 4.79 7.30 -17.87
CA MET A 310 3.50 7.79 -17.41
C MET A 310 3.61 9.23 -16.93
N TYR A 311 2.59 10.04 -17.23
CA TYR A 311 2.48 11.44 -16.82
C TYR A 311 1.24 11.64 -15.97
N THR A 312 1.36 12.42 -14.90
CA THR A 312 0.23 12.76 -14.03
C THR A 312 0.19 14.25 -13.73
N ALA A 313 -1.02 14.81 -13.64
CA ALA A 313 -1.27 16.15 -13.15
C ALA A 313 -2.47 16.12 -12.20
N ARG A 314 -2.39 16.83 -11.08
CA ARG A 314 -3.47 16.98 -10.10
C ARG A 314 -3.55 18.43 -9.66
N LEU A 315 -4.76 18.96 -9.57
CA LEU A 315 -5.08 20.26 -9.00
C LEU A 315 -6.01 20.08 -7.82
N LEU A 316 -5.71 20.72 -6.70
CA LEU A 316 -6.51 20.68 -5.47
C LEU A 316 -6.83 22.12 -5.05
N TYR A 317 -8.10 22.40 -4.82
CA TYR A 317 -8.56 23.67 -4.29
C TYR A 317 -9.24 23.48 -2.93
N LYS A 318 -8.69 24.14 -1.91
CA LYS A 318 -9.21 24.17 -0.54
C LYS A 318 -10.24 25.29 -0.43
N ILE A 319 -11.51 24.91 -0.46
CA ILE A 319 -12.65 25.83 -0.33
C ILE A 319 -12.68 26.42 1.10
N SER A 320 -12.45 25.58 2.11
CA SER A 320 -12.37 26.00 3.51
C SER A 320 -11.44 25.09 4.30
N GLY A 321 -10.60 25.66 5.16
CA GLY A 321 -9.69 24.91 6.02
C GLY A 321 -8.71 23.99 5.25
N ASN A 322 -8.16 23.01 5.96
CA ASN A 322 -7.29 21.97 5.43
C ASN A 322 -7.82 20.58 5.86
N PRO A 323 -8.60 19.89 5.02
CA PRO A 323 -9.19 18.60 5.38
C PRO A 323 -8.17 17.46 5.52
N GLY A 324 -6.92 17.67 5.09
CA GLY A 324 -5.86 16.66 5.08
C GLY A 324 -6.26 15.42 4.26
N TYR A 325 -5.62 14.27 4.53
CA TYR A 325 -5.88 13.01 3.81
C TYR A 325 -6.52 11.88 4.64
N GLY A 326 -6.75 12.09 5.95
CA GLY A 326 -7.57 11.15 6.73
C GLY A 326 -9.01 11.10 6.21
N GLN A 327 -9.66 9.94 6.28
CA GLN A 327 -11.05 9.82 5.78
C GLN A 327 -12.05 10.42 6.77
N GLY A 328 -11.99 10.01 8.04
CA GLY A 328 -12.84 10.53 9.10
C GLY A 328 -12.44 11.93 9.63
N ASP A 329 -13.33 12.56 10.38
CA ASP A 329 -13.09 13.80 11.11
C ASP A 329 -12.72 13.53 12.59
N ILE A 330 -11.62 12.82 12.81
CA ILE A 330 -11.19 12.43 14.16
C ILE A 330 -10.93 13.65 15.05
N LEU A 331 -10.49 14.77 14.46
CA LEU A 331 -10.21 16.01 15.17
C LEU A 331 -11.47 16.75 15.61
N ASN A 332 -12.65 16.32 15.16
CA ASN A 332 -13.94 16.96 15.43
C ASN A 332 -13.91 18.45 15.04
N SER A 333 -13.66 18.69 13.75
CA SER A 333 -13.41 20.02 13.18
C SER A 333 -14.53 21.00 13.53
N ARG A 334 -14.16 22.13 14.16
CA ARG A 334 -15.13 23.17 14.55
C ARG A 334 -15.50 24.12 13.41
N THR A 335 -14.64 24.19 12.39
CA THR A 335 -14.89 24.92 11.15
C THR A 335 -14.95 23.93 9.99
N PRO A 336 -15.79 24.17 8.96
CA PRO A 336 -15.84 23.28 7.80
C PRO A 336 -14.48 23.14 7.14
N GLN A 337 -14.06 21.90 6.90
CA GLN A 337 -12.86 21.58 6.12
C GLN A 337 -13.33 20.98 4.80
N VAL A 338 -13.17 21.70 3.69
CA VAL A 338 -13.73 21.32 2.39
C VAL A 338 -12.69 21.53 1.30
N ALA A 339 -12.49 20.52 0.46
CA ALA A 339 -11.64 20.61 -0.71
C ALA A 339 -12.21 19.80 -1.89
N ILE A 340 -11.87 20.25 -3.08
CA ILE A 340 -12.16 19.56 -4.34
C ILE A 340 -10.86 19.44 -5.14
N ALA A 341 -10.69 18.34 -5.85
CA ALA A 341 -9.54 18.13 -6.71
C ALA A 341 -9.93 17.47 -8.03
N PHE A 342 -9.06 17.66 -9.02
CA PHE A 342 -9.13 17.04 -10.33
C PHE A 342 -7.77 16.42 -10.65
N GLY A 343 -7.79 15.18 -11.14
CA GLY A 343 -6.62 14.42 -11.55
C GLY A 343 -6.68 14.03 -13.03
N TYR A 344 -5.52 14.02 -13.68
CA TYR A 344 -5.29 13.44 -15.00
C TYR A 344 -4.06 12.54 -14.97
N ALA A 345 -4.16 11.36 -15.57
CA ALA A 345 -3.05 10.43 -15.76
C ALA A 345 -3.03 9.93 -17.20
N TYR A 346 -1.91 10.05 -17.89
CA TYR A 346 -1.64 9.42 -19.18
C TYR A 346 -0.57 8.36 -19.02
N ASN A 347 -0.94 7.09 -19.20
CA ASN A 347 -0.03 5.95 -19.11
C ASN A 347 0.00 5.22 -20.47
N PRO A 348 0.90 5.62 -21.38
CA PRO A 348 1.02 5.03 -22.71
C PRO A 348 1.69 3.65 -22.69
N ALA A 349 1.48 2.91 -23.76
CA ALA A 349 2.21 1.69 -24.13
C ALA A 349 2.30 0.62 -23.03
N GLN A 350 1.25 0.43 -22.26
CA GLN A 350 1.14 -0.66 -21.29
C GLN A 350 1.03 -1.99 -22.03
N ASN A 351 2.05 -2.84 -21.85
CA ASN A 351 2.16 -4.10 -22.55
C ASN A 351 1.35 -5.20 -21.85
N TYR A 352 0.19 -5.52 -22.40
CA TYR A 352 -0.67 -6.63 -21.98
C TYR A 352 -0.78 -7.73 -23.05
N LEU A 353 0.19 -7.77 -23.98
CA LEU A 353 0.29 -8.80 -25.02
C LEU A 353 0.72 -10.15 -24.46
N SER A 354 1.59 -10.17 -23.43
CA SER A 354 1.92 -11.40 -22.74
C SER A 354 0.62 -11.94 -22.17
N SER A 355 0.08 -12.92 -22.86
CA SER A 355 -1.16 -13.55 -22.46
C SER A 355 -0.93 -14.12 -21.07
N ILE A 356 -2.02 -14.36 -20.36
CA ILE A 356 -1.96 -15.20 -19.17
C ILE A 356 -1.52 -16.66 -19.50
N ARG A 357 -1.26 -17.01 -20.77
CA ARG A 357 -0.80 -18.32 -21.24
C ARG A 357 0.71 -18.35 -21.31
N SER A 358 1.30 -19.33 -20.62
CA SER A 358 2.65 -19.87 -20.85
C SER A 358 3.74 -18.86 -21.21
N ASP A 359 3.70 -17.69 -20.59
CA ASP A 359 4.78 -16.74 -20.67
C ASP A 359 5.58 -16.77 -19.37
N ILE A 360 6.89 -17.01 -19.51
CA ILE A 360 7.85 -17.13 -18.42
C ILE A 360 8.12 -15.74 -17.79
N VAL A 361 7.78 -14.65 -18.49
CA VAL A 361 8.02 -13.28 -18.04
C VAL A 361 6.90 -12.68 -17.17
N ASP A 362 7.21 -11.51 -16.60
CA ASP A 362 6.82 -11.01 -15.29
C ASP A 362 5.36 -11.27 -14.86
N ARG A 363 5.22 -12.32 -14.05
CA ARG A 363 3.97 -12.75 -13.41
C ARG A 363 3.50 -11.76 -12.36
N ALA A 364 4.41 -11.11 -11.64
CA ALA A 364 4.06 -10.18 -10.57
C ALA A 364 3.31 -8.96 -11.11
N TYR A 365 3.74 -8.45 -12.27
CA TYR A 365 3.06 -7.38 -12.98
C TYR A 365 1.60 -7.76 -13.33
N ARG A 366 1.39 -8.92 -13.97
CA ARG A 366 0.05 -9.40 -14.36
C ARG A 366 -0.86 -9.68 -13.17
N GLN A 367 -0.33 -10.31 -12.12
CA GLN A 367 -1.06 -10.54 -10.87
C GLN A 367 -1.51 -9.24 -10.21
N ALA A 368 -0.67 -8.20 -10.25
CA ALA A 368 -1.04 -6.91 -9.66
C ALA A 368 -2.16 -6.20 -10.44
N VAL A 369 -2.14 -6.27 -11.78
CA VAL A 369 -3.23 -5.78 -12.63
C VAL A 369 -4.54 -6.52 -12.35
N ALA A 370 -4.49 -7.86 -12.29
CA ALA A 370 -5.67 -8.68 -12.00
C ALA A 370 -6.23 -8.46 -10.58
N LYS A 371 -5.35 -8.33 -9.58
CA LYS A 371 -5.73 -8.03 -8.20
C LYS A 371 -6.56 -6.75 -8.08
N ASN A 372 -6.27 -5.74 -8.89
CA ASN A 372 -7.01 -4.47 -8.88
C ASN A 372 -8.32 -4.51 -9.70
N GLY A 373 -8.74 -5.68 -10.19
CA GLY A 373 -9.98 -5.80 -10.97
C GLY A 373 -9.81 -5.47 -12.46
N ASN A 374 -8.57 -5.27 -12.93
CA ASN A 374 -8.24 -4.95 -14.32
C ASN A 374 -7.75 -6.17 -15.10
N GLY A 375 -7.89 -7.39 -14.57
CA GLY A 375 -7.34 -8.61 -15.16
C GLY A 375 -7.88 -8.88 -16.57
N ARG A 376 -9.05 -8.35 -16.93
CA ARG A 376 -9.62 -8.45 -18.27
C ARG A 376 -8.79 -7.78 -19.37
N LEU A 377 -7.95 -6.80 -19.03
CA LEU A 377 -7.09 -6.12 -20.02
C LEU A 377 -5.97 -7.04 -20.53
N LEU A 378 -5.60 -8.05 -19.75
CA LEU A 378 -4.54 -9.01 -20.07
C LEU A 378 -4.93 -9.88 -21.27
N GLY A 379 -4.04 -9.95 -22.27
CA GLY A 379 -4.26 -10.59 -23.56
C GLY A 379 -4.89 -9.67 -24.61
N GLY A 380 -5.11 -8.40 -24.28
CA GLY A 380 -5.85 -7.46 -25.12
C GLY A 380 -5.01 -6.58 -26.05
N GLY A 381 -3.69 -6.73 -26.06
CA GLY A 381 -2.77 -5.88 -26.82
C GLY A 381 -1.91 -4.95 -25.96
N VAL A 382 -1.32 -3.96 -26.62
CA VAL A 382 -0.65 -2.81 -25.99
C VAL A 382 -1.65 -1.68 -25.86
N TYR A 383 -1.80 -1.12 -24.66
CA TYR A 383 -2.80 -0.09 -24.35
C TYR A 383 -2.18 1.27 -24.06
N ASP A 384 -2.84 2.32 -24.52
CA ASP A 384 -2.69 3.69 -24.02
C ASP A 384 -3.87 4.02 -23.09
N PHE A 385 -3.56 4.39 -21.84
CA PHE A 385 -4.58 4.79 -20.86
C PHE A 385 -4.56 6.29 -20.62
N GLN A 386 -5.74 6.92 -20.70
CA GLN A 386 -5.96 8.27 -20.19
C GLN A 386 -7.03 8.21 -19.11
N THR A 387 -6.68 8.50 -17.86
CA THR A 387 -7.60 8.43 -16.73
C THR A 387 -7.82 9.82 -16.17
N TYR A 388 -9.08 10.20 -16.04
CA TYR A 388 -9.55 11.42 -15.38
C TYR A 388 -10.15 11.05 -14.04
N GLU A 389 -9.92 11.91 -13.06
CA GLU A 389 -10.46 11.78 -11.71
C GLU A 389 -10.96 13.12 -11.19
N THR A 390 -12.00 13.08 -10.37
CA THR A 390 -12.43 14.23 -9.56
C THR A 390 -12.76 13.73 -8.17
N ASP A 391 -12.21 14.38 -7.15
CA ASP A 391 -12.50 14.06 -5.75
C ASP A 391 -13.00 15.26 -4.97
N PHE A 392 -13.79 14.93 -3.94
CA PHE A 392 -14.36 15.87 -3.00
C PHE A 392 -14.22 15.32 -1.58
N ILE A 393 -13.84 16.19 -0.65
CA ILE A 393 -13.80 15.90 0.78
C ILE A 393 -14.44 17.04 1.56
N ALA A 394 -15.31 16.71 2.50
CA ALA A 394 -15.85 17.65 3.48
C ALA A 394 -15.80 17.03 4.88
N LYS A 395 -15.43 17.83 5.88
CA LYS A 395 -15.43 17.46 7.30
C LYS A 395 -15.96 18.58 8.17
N TYR A 396 -16.84 18.24 9.11
CA TYR A 396 -17.40 19.21 10.04
C TYR A 396 -18.03 18.53 11.25
N GLN A 397 -17.66 18.96 12.45
CA GLN A 397 -18.21 18.48 13.73
C GLN A 397 -18.27 16.95 13.83
N GLY A 398 -17.21 16.26 13.40
CA GLY A 398 -17.12 14.81 13.42
C GLY A 398 -17.77 14.13 12.21
N TRP A 399 -18.54 14.84 11.38
CA TRP A 399 -18.99 14.34 10.08
C TRP A 399 -17.85 14.38 9.07
N SER A 400 -17.84 13.40 8.17
CA SER A 400 -16.95 13.32 7.02
C SER A 400 -17.72 12.81 5.81
N LEU A 401 -17.44 13.38 4.65
CA LEU A 401 -17.97 12.98 3.35
C LEU A 401 -16.80 12.97 2.37
N GLN A 402 -16.54 11.83 1.74
CA GLN A 402 -15.56 11.70 0.67
C GLN A 402 -16.23 11.08 -0.56
N ALA A 403 -15.95 11.62 -1.74
CA ALA A 403 -16.39 11.04 -3.00
C ALA A 403 -15.28 11.16 -4.04
N GLU A 404 -15.16 10.17 -4.92
CA GLU A 404 -14.26 10.20 -6.09
C GLU A 404 -15.02 9.62 -7.29
N GLY A 405 -14.84 10.25 -8.45
CA GLY A 405 -15.35 9.79 -9.74
C GLY A 405 -14.22 9.64 -10.74
N TYR A 406 -14.30 8.61 -11.59
CA TYR A 406 -13.25 8.23 -12.53
C TYR A 406 -13.81 7.95 -13.92
N PHE A 407 -13.03 8.32 -14.93
CA PHE A 407 -13.26 7.92 -16.32
C PHE A 407 -11.93 7.58 -16.99
N ARG A 408 -11.82 6.40 -17.60
CA ARG A 408 -10.60 5.92 -18.25
C ARG A 408 -10.84 5.60 -19.71
N HIS A 409 -10.12 6.28 -20.59
CA HIS A 409 -9.96 5.83 -21.96
C HIS A 409 -8.97 4.67 -22.02
N GLN A 410 -9.35 3.61 -22.72
CA GLN A 410 -8.57 2.38 -22.90
C GLN A 410 -8.37 2.15 -24.41
N ARG A 411 -7.34 2.78 -24.99
CA ARG A 411 -7.08 2.69 -26.43
C ARG A 411 -6.08 1.58 -26.71
N VAL A 412 -6.46 0.62 -27.54
CA VAL A 412 -5.51 -0.36 -28.08
C VAL A 412 -4.59 0.38 -29.05
N ARG A 413 -3.31 0.51 -28.69
CA ARG A 413 -2.25 1.08 -29.53
C ARG A 413 -1.84 0.07 -30.61
N ASN A 414 -1.62 -1.17 -30.19
CA ASN A 414 -1.26 -2.27 -31.07
C ASN A 414 -1.90 -3.57 -30.57
N THR A 415 -2.47 -4.36 -31.47
CA THR A 415 -3.11 -5.64 -31.16
C THR A 415 -2.12 -6.77 -30.92
N ASP A 416 -0.95 -6.72 -31.56
CA ASP A 416 0.05 -7.79 -31.56
C ASP A 416 1.51 -7.29 -31.54
N ALA A 417 1.78 -6.07 -31.99
CA ALA A 417 3.12 -5.51 -32.17
C ALA A 417 4.04 -6.35 -33.07
N GLY A 418 3.48 -6.94 -34.14
CA GLY A 418 4.23 -7.82 -35.05
C GLY A 418 4.65 -9.13 -34.40
N SER A 419 3.91 -9.55 -33.37
CA SER A 419 4.06 -10.84 -32.70
C SER A 419 2.99 -11.83 -33.11
N ILE A 420 3.34 -13.10 -33.10
CA ILE A 420 2.38 -14.18 -33.27
C ILE A 420 2.03 -14.71 -31.87
N PRO A 421 0.75 -14.67 -31.45
CA PRO A 421 0.31 -15.25 -30.19
C PRO A 421 0.71 -16.73 -30.11
N PHE A 422 1.10 -17.18 -28.92
CA PHE A 422 1.33 -18.59 -28.66
C PHE A 422 0.03 -19.39 -28.81
N ASP A 423 -0.04 -20.28 -29.79
CA ASP A 423 -1.15 -21.22 -29.99
C ASP A 423 -0.83 -22.56 -29.32
N PRO A 424 -1.44 -22.90 -28.17
CA PRO A 424 -1.30 -24.25 -27.63
C PRO A 424 -1.88 -25.24 -28.65
N ALA A 425 -1.21 -26.37 -28.85
CA ALA A 425 -1.69 -27.44 -29.74
C ALA A 425 -3.09 -28.01 -29.36
N THR A 426 -3.71 -27.52 -28.28
CA THR A 426 -5.10 -27.77 -27.92
C THR A 426 -5.98 -26.69 -28.56
N ALA A 427 -6.97 -27.12 -29.34
CA ALA A 427 -7.96 -26.28 -30.02
C ALA A 427 -8.82 -25.43 -29.07
N VAL A 428 -8.21 -24.45 -28.38
CA VAL A 428 -8.94 -23.45 -27.61
C VAL A 428 -9.54 -22.50 -28.64
N VAL A 429 -10.81 -22.72 -28.96
CA VAL A 429 -11.58 -21.80 -29.80
C VAL A 429 -11.57 -20.43 -29.13
N LEU A 430 -10.75 -19.53 -29.64
CA LEU A 430 -10.80 -18.12 -29.31
C LEU A 430 -12.07 -17.56 -29.97
N GLY A 431 -12.93 -16.93 -29.18
CA GLY A 431 -14.06 -16.22 -29.75
C GLY A 431 -13.60 -14.97 -30.53
N PRO A 432 -14.49 -14.29 -31.27
CA PRO A 432 -14.11 -13.16 -32.13
C PRO A 432 -13.43 -12.03 -31.35
N PRO A 433 -12.70 -11.11 -32.01
CA PRO A 433 -12.04 -9.98 -31.37
C PRO A 433 -12.97 -9.24 -30.39
N VAL A 434 -12.44 -8.89 -29.21
CA VAL A 434 -13.19 -8.24 -28.14
C VAL A 434 -12.85 -6.76 -28.10
N SER A 435 -13.87 -5.90 -28.13
CA SER A 435 -13.72 -4.46 -27.87
C SER A 435 -14.24 -4.16 -26.47
N LEU A 436 -13.37 -3.68 -25.58
CA LEU A 436 -13.73 -3.31 -24.21
C LEU A 436 -14.35 -1.90 -24.15
N GLY A 437 -13.91 -0.98 -25.01
CA GLY A 437 -14.31 0.42 -24.89
C GLY A 437 -13.69 1.06 -23.64
N GLN A 438 -14.40 1.98 -23.00
CA GLN A 438 -13.87 2.78 -21.88
C GLN A 438 -14.22 2.15 -20.53
N ALA A 439 -13.70 2.69 -19.43
CA ALA A 439 -14.10 2.28 -18.08
C ALA A 439 -14.48 3.52 -17.26
N TRP A 440 -15.43 3.37 -16.34
CA TRP A 440 -15.80 4.44 -15.41
C TRP A 440 -16.18 3.88 -14.05
N GLY A 441 -16.14 4.73 -13.04
CA GLY A 441 -16.58 4.36 -11.71
C GLY A 441 -16.67 5.54 -10.79
N TRP A 442 -17.35 5.37 -9.67
CA TRP A 442 -17.41 6.37 -8.62
C TRP A 442 -17.68 5.70 -7.29
N TYR A 443 -17.40 6.41 -6.20
CA TYR A 443 -17.90 6.04 -4.89
C TYR A 443 -18.18 7.27 -4.04
N VAL A 444 -18.97 7.05 -2.99
CA VAL A 444 -19.21 8.00 -1.91
C VAL A 444 -19.08 7.29 -0.57
N GLN A 445 -18.50 7.96 0.41
CA GLN A 445 -18.32 7.49 1.77
C GLN A 445 -18.74 8.59 2.74
N VAL A 446 -19.58 8.24 3.71
CA VAL A 446 -20.03 9.13 4.78
C VAL A 446 -19.66 8.50 6.11
N GLY A 447 -19.02 9.27 6.99
CA GLY A 447 -18.63 8.84 8.32
C GLY A 447 -18.98 9.88 9.38
N LYS A 448 -19.24 9.41 10.60
CA LYS A 448 -19.51 10.26 11.76
C LYS A 448 -18.79 9.72 12.99
N TYR A 449 -17.97 10.57 13.62
CA TYR A 449 -17.54 10.36 15.00
C TYR A 449 -18.70 10.63 15.95
N VAL A 450 -19.36 9.55 16.39
CA VAL A 450 -20.48 9.58 17.34
C VAL A 450 -19.98 9.90 18.75
N ILE A 451 -18.81 9.38 19.10
CA ILE A 451 -18.04 9.81 20.27
C ILE A 451 -16.79 10.49 19.72
N PRO A 452 -16.62 11.82 19.92
CA PRO A 452 -15.49 12.56 19.38
C PRO A 452 -14.15 11.87 19.66
N ARG A 453 -13.32 11.76 18.62
CA ARG A 453 -12.01 11.09 18.62
C ARG A 453 -12.00 9.58 18.89
N LYS A 454 -13.09 8.98 19.38
CA LYS A 454 -13.12 7.59 19.86
C LYS A 454 -13.88 6.67 18.92
N LEU A 455 -15.17 6.92 18.69
CA LEU A 455 -16.06 6.00 17.98
C LEU A 455 -16.55 6.63 16.68
N GLU A 456 -16.20 6.03 15.55
CA GLU A 456 -16.66 6.40 14.22
C GLU A 456 -17.58 5.31 13.66
N VAL A 457 -18.68 5.73 13.03
CA VAL A 457 -19.53 4.88 12.20
C VAL A 457 -19.52 5.43 10.79
N ALA A 458 -19.41 4.56 9.80
CA ALA A 458 -19.40 4.99 8.40
C ALA A 458 -20.09 4.01 7.47
N VAL A 459 -20.56 4.53 6.34
CA VAL A 459 -21.10 3.77 5.22
C VAL A 459 -20.45 4.24 3.93
N ARG A 460 -20.30 3.34 2.97
CA ARG A 460 -19.80 3.67 1.63
C ARG A 460 -20.53 2.89 0.56
N TYR A 461 -20.69 3.49 -0.61
CA TYR A 461 -21.23 2.83 -1.79
C TYR A 461 -20.44 3.24 -3.02
N GLY A 462 -20.20 2.27 -3.91
CA GLY A 462 -19.43 2.51 -5.13
C GLY A 462 -19.83 1.59 -6.25
N VAL A 463 -19.65 2.09 -7.47
CA VAL A 463 -20.01 1.43 -8.72
C VAL A 463 -18.84 1.54 -9.68
N MET A 464 -18.56 0.47 -10.40
CA MET A 464 -17.53 0.42 -11.43
C MET A 464 -18.06 -0.36 -12.63
N ASP A 465 -18.02 0.29 -13.79
CA ASP A 465 -18.14 -0.34 -15.10
C ASP A 465 -16.72 -0.46 -15.68
N PRO A 466 -16.15 -1.68 -15.73
CA PRO A 466 -14.79 -1.85 -16.19
C PRO A 466 -14.70 -1.84 -17.74
N SER A 467 -15.81 -1.76 -18.48
CA SER A 467 -15.84 -1.84 -19.95
C SER A 467 -17.20 -1.46 -20.57
N THR A 468 -17.32 -0.24 -21.09
CA THR A 468 -18.56 0.32 -21.63
C THR A 468 -19.14 -0.41 -22.86
N LYS A 469 -18.36 -1.29 -23.52
CA LYS A 469 -18.84 -2.10 -24.65
C LYS A 469 -19.16 -3.55 -24.29
N GLN A 470 -19.00 -3.92 -23.03
CA GLN A 470 -19.36 -5.25 -22.52
C GLN A 470 -20.65 -5.14 -21.71
N LYS A 471 -21.31 -6.27 -21.47
CA LYS A 471 -22.59 -6.33 -20.76
C LYS A 471 -22.48 -7.23 -19.54
N GLN A 472 -23.31 -6.96 -18.54
CA GLN A 472 -23.44 -7.78 -17.33
C GLN A 472 -22.12 -7.92 -16.54
N ASP A 473 -21.26 -6.90 -16.59
CA ASP A 473 -19.91 -6.92 -16.03
C ASP A 473 -19.69 -5.87 -14.92
N LEU A 474 -20.75 -5.12 -14.59
CA LEU A 474 -20.75 -4.08 -13.57
C LEU A 474 -20.39 -4.63 -12.18
N THR A 475 -19.58 -3.88 -11.43
CA THR A 475 -19.23 -4.14 -10.04
C THR A 475 -19.87 -3.09 -9.14
N LYS A 476 -20.52 -3.53 -8.06
CA LYS A 476 -21.10 -2.68 -7.02
C LYS A 476 -20.54 -3.13 -5.67
N GLU A 477 -20.24 -2.17 -4.80
CA GLU A 477 -19.76 -2.46 -3.46
C GLU A 477 -20.48 -1.54 -2.47
N LEU A 478 -21.12 -2.14 -1.46
CA LEU A 478 -21.70 -1.46 -0.30
C LEU A 478 -20.89 -1.85 0.93
N GLY A 479 -20.53 -0.89 1.77
CA GLY A 479 -19.81 -1.15 3.01
C GLY A 479 -20.37 -0.37 4.18
N ALA A 480 -20.27 -0.97 5.37
CA ALA A 480 -20.51 -0.32 6.66
C ALA A 480 -19.36 -0.62 7.61
N ALA A 481 -18.94 0.35 8.41
CA ALA A 481 -17.83 0.20 9.34
C ALA A 481 -18.12 0.86 10.68
N ILE A 482 -17.56 0.25 11.73
CA ILE A 482 -17.44 0.82 13.06
C ILE A 482 -15.95 0.81 13.39
N SER A 483 -15.39 1.97 13.74
CA SER A 483 -14.01 2.09 14.17
C SER A 483 -13.92 2.69 15.58
N TYR A 484 -13.09 2.09 16.42
CA TYR A 484 -12.85 2.54 17.78
C TYR A 484 -11.36 2.85 17.99
N SER A 485 -11.04 4.08 18.32
CA SER A 485 -9.69 4.61 18.56
C SER A 485 -9.43 4.69 20.07
N PHE A 486 -8.54 3.85 20.59
CA PHE A 486 -8.35 3.67 22.03
C PHE A 486 -7.72 4.90 22.71
N ASP A 487 -6.81 5.57 22.02
CA ASP A 487 -6.05 6.74 22.50
C ASP A 487 -6.60 8.06 21.96
N GLY A 488 -7.68 8.03 21.16
CA GLY A 488 -8.20 9.21 20.50
C GLY A 488 -7.34 9.70 19.33
N THR A 489 -6.48 8.83 18.79
CA THR A 489 -5.69 9.04 17.58
C THR A 489 -5.86 7.85 16.63
N TYR A 490 -5.15 7.86 15.50
CA TYR A 490 -5.16 6.72 14.57
C TYR A 490 -4.14 5.63 14.92
N ASN A 491 -3.42 5.79 16.03
CA ASN A 491 -2.28 4.96 16.39
C ASN A 491 -2.69 3.61 16.95
N ASN A 492 -3.74 3.58 17.77
CA ASN A 492 -4.25 2.34 18.32
C ASN A 492 -5.76 2.26 18.08
N ARG A 493 -6.18 1.37 17.18
CA ARG A 493 -7.60 1.24 16.82
C ARG A 493 -8.04 -0.19 16.56
N LEU A 494 -9.33 -0.42 16.77
CA LEU A 494 -10.07 -1.56 16.26
C LEU A 494 -10.99 -1.08 15.14
N VAL A 495 -11.01 -1.78 14.01
CA VAL A 495 -11.90 -1.55 12.88
C VAL A 495 -12.70 -2.82 12.63
N ILE A 496 -14.02 -2.70 12.63
CA ILE A 496 -14.93 -3.77 12.21
C ILE A 496 -15.68 -3.26 11.00
N ASP A 497 -15.58 -3.96 9.88
CA ASP A 497 -16.32 -3.60 8.67
C ASP A 497 -17.03 -4.79 8.04
N TYR A 498 -18.15 -4.48 7.39
CA TYR A 498 -18.89 -5.37 6.51
C TYR A 498 -18.86 -4.79 5.10
N SER A 499 -18.63 -5.64 4.11
CA SER A 499 -18.69 -5.30 2.69
C SER A 499 -19.58 -6.30 1.94
N ASN A 500 -20.56 -5.81 1.18
CA ASN A 500 -21.27 -6.58 0.16
C ASN A 500 -20.71 -6.19 -1.21
N ILE A 501 -20.14 -7.16 -1.93
CA ILE A 501 -19.52 -6.95 -3.24
C ILE A 501 -20.32 -7.78 -4.25
N ALA A 502 -20.95 -7.09 -5.20
CA ALA A 502 -21.73 -7.69 -6.28
C ALA A 502 -21.01 -7.43 -7.61
N MET A 503 -20.50 -8.49 -8.24
CA MET A 503 -19.75 -8.44 -9.49
C MET A 503 -20.51 -9.20 -10.57
N GLY A 504 -20.98 -8.53 -11.62
CA GLY A 504 -21.53 -9.22 -12.77
C GLY A 504 -20.46 -10.08 -13.44
N SER A 505 -20.72 -11.37 -13.68
CA SER A 505 -19.75 -12.30 -14.30
C SER A 505 -19.69 -12.21 -15.83
N GLY A 506 -20.52 -11.35 -16.43
CA GLY A 506 -20.59 -11.15 -17.87
C GLY A 506 -19.42 -10.37 -18.45
N GLY A 507 -19.45 -10.20 -19.76
CA GLY A 507 -18.42 -9.51 -20.54
C GLY A 507 -17.22 -10.40 -20.87
N ARG A 508 -16.71 -10.26 -22.10
CA ARG A 508 -15.61 -11.07 -22.62
C ARG A 508 -14.26 -10.52 -22.19
N ALA A 509 -13.28 -11.41 -22.05
CA ALA A 509 -11.88 -11.04 -21.99
C ALA A 509 -11.19 -11.36 -23.32
N PRO A 510 -10.29 -10.50 -23.82
CA PRO A 510 -9.48 -10.79 -25.00
C PRO A 510 -8.63 -12.05 -24.80
N ASP A 511 -8.38 -12.78 -25.88
CA ASP A 511 -7.52 -13.97 -25.90
C ASP A 511 -7.91 -15.06 -24.87
N ARG A 512 -9.21 -15.20 -24.56
CA ARG A 512 -9.75 -16.28 -23.71
C ARG A 512 -10.88 -17.03 -24.40
N TYR A 513 -11.05 -18.29 -23.98
CA TYR A 513 -12.23 -19.08 -24.35
C TYR A 513 -13.50 -18.30 -23.99
N PRO A 514 -14.51 -18.24 -24.88
CA PRO A 514 -15.75 -17.54 -24.60
C PRO A 514 -16.52 -18.21 -23.45
N PHE A 515 -16.57 -17.56 -22.29
CA PHE A 515 -17.31 -18.03 -21.12
C PHE A 515 -18.82 -17.90 -21.29
N GLU A 516 -19.28 -17.21 -22.34
CA GLU A 516 -20.70 -16.99 -22.65
C GLU A 516 -21.47 -18.29 -22.90
N SER A 517 -20.77 -19.35 -23.32
CA SER A 517 -21.39 -20.67 -23.52
C SER A 517 -21.62 -21.44 -22.22
N LEU A 518 -21.08 -20.97 -21.09
CA LEU A 518 -21.21 -21.66 -19.80
C LEU A 518 -22.53 -21.29 -19.12
N PRO A 519 -23.30 -22.26 -18.60
CA PRO A 519 -24.47 -21.99 -17.80
C PRO A 519 -24.17 -21.07 -16.62
N GLY A 520 -24.95 -20.00 -16.46
CA GLY A 520 -24.78 -19.02 -15.39
C GLY A 520 -23.84 -17.86 -15.72
N PHE A 521 -23.28 -17.79 -16.94
CA PHE A 521 -22.62 -16.58 -17.41
C PHE A 521 -23.57 -15.36 -17.37
N GLY A 522 -23.04 -14.20 -16.97
CA GLY A 522 -23.84 -12.99 -16.79
C GLY A 522 -24.59 -12.92 -15.45
N GLN A 523 -24.54 -13.98 -14.61
CA GLN A 523 -25.02 -13.91 -13.23
C GLN A 523 -24.16 -12.99 -12.38
N THR A 524 -24.72 -12.52 -11.27
CA THR A 524 -23.99 -11.71 -10.30
C THR A 524 -23.29 -12.61 -9.26
N LEU A 525 -21.97 -12.49 -9.18
CA LEU A 525 -21.14 -13.01 -8.10
C LEU A 525 -21.34 -12.13 -6.88
N ILE A 526 -21.80 -12.69 -5.77
CA ILE A 526 -22.03 -11.95 -4.52
C ILE A 526 -21.07 -12.48 -3.46
N GLU A 527 -20.23 -11.60 -2.95
CA GLU A 527 -19.36 -11.83 -1.79
C GLU A 527 -19.83 -10.94 -0.64
N ASN A 528 -20.05 -11.53 0.54
CA ASN A 528 -20.19 -10.77 1.77
C ASN A 528 -18.94 -10.99 2.61
N ARG A 529 -18.31 -9.91 3.05
CA ARG A 529 -17.07 -9.96 3.83
C ARG A 529 -17.25 -9.22 5.15
N ILE A 530 -16.81 -9.84 6.23
CA ILE A 530 -16.66 -9.20 7.55
C ILE A 530 -15.17 -9.18 7.89
N ASN A 531 -14.65 -8.02 8.25
CA ASN A 531 -13.30 -7.85 8.74
C ASN A 531 -13.33 -7.38 10.21
N VAL A 532 -12.46 -7.96 11.03
CA VAL A 532 -12.12 -7.46 12.36
C VAL A 532 -10.62 -7.21 12.36
N GLN A 533 -10.22 -5.94 12.37
CA GLN A 533 -8.83 -5.52 12.24
C GLN A 533 -8.38 -4.71 13.46
N TYR A 534 -7.34 -5.20 14.13
CA TYR A 534 -6.58 -4.39 15.06
C TYR A 534 -5.42 -3.71 14.32
N GLN A 535 -5.26 -2.41 14.55
CA GLN A 535 -4.15 -1.64 14.00
C GLN A 535 -3.34 -1.03 15.13
N PHE A 536 -2.04 -1.30 15.07
CA PHE A 536 -1.01 -0.64 15.84
C PHE A 536 -0.16 0.20 14.90
N TYR A 537 -0.06 1.49 15.16
CA TYR A 537 0.76 2.43 14.42
C TYR A 537 1.55 3.26 15.40
N PHE A 538 2.86 3.10 15.33
CA PHE A 538 3.86 3.75 16.16
C PHE A 538 4.62 4.77 15.32
#